data_AF-A0A3N1XSB8-F1
#
_entry.id   AF-A0A3N1XSB8-F1
#
_cell.length_a   1.000
_cell.length_b   1.000
_cell.length_c   1.000
_cell.angle_alpha   90.00
_cell.angle_beta   90.00
_cell.angle_gamma   90.00
#
_symmetry.space_group_name_H-M   'P 1'
#
loop_
_entity.id
_entity.type
_entity.pdbx_description
1 polymer ?
#
loop_
_entity_poly.entity_id
_entity_poly.type
_entity_poly.pdbx_seq_one_letter_code
_entity_poly.pdbx_strand_id
1 'polypeptide(L)'
;MKSELLDLIRKIDNIRSHFHIKGGGGGFPSRNTIFDTPEFSNWKQEIQLVLQEIYDRTNDKFIWSLLVILQQRFNGWKDEQYFNELAGGLIAVSKNIDKYYASPLSTSNKTEEVQTVNQKSPKIFISHSSLDKDYVSKLIELFDGIGLNEQQVFCSSITGYDIPLNEDIYEYLKQQFQNHELHVIFILSDNYYDSVACMNEMGASWILQNKYTTILLPGFEFKEIKGAINPRQIGLKLDNELTDVKNKLGQLKDSIIEEFGLTRINDVRWEEKRNEFINAIYKQNTNGKLSENSQYLLKTACSDPQGTIIKIETLDGTSICVGKIEFITSQERREVAKWEDSLRELLKEGYIEEKGTKGEIFVTTLKGYDYISDLKSVDIRK
;
A
#
# COMPACT_ATOMS: atom_id res chain seq x y z
N MET A 1 41.86 -12.82 4.91
CA MET A 1 40.59 -12.16 4.55
C MET A 1 39.75 -12.97 3.55
N LYS A 2 40.12 -13.17 2.26
CA LYS A 2 39.37 -14.15 1.41
C LYS A 2 39.39 -15.58 1.97
N SER A 3 40.58 -16.08 2.32
CA SER A 3 40.77 -17.40 2.94
C SER A 3 40.05 -17.52 4.29
N GLU A 4 40.18 -16.48 5.09
CA GLU A 4 39.57 -16.34 6.42
C GLU A 4 38.04 -16.43 6.37
N LEU A 5 37.37 -15.72 5.45
CA LEU A 5 35.92 -15.86 5.27
C LEU A 5 35.54 -17.30 4.93
N LEU A 6 36.26 -17.94 4.01
CA LEU A 6 35.98 -19.32 3.61
C LEU A 6 36.19 -20.31 4.76
N ASP A 7 37.20 -20.10 5.61
CA ASP A 7 37.45 -20.93 6.78
C ASP A 7 36.36 -20.75 7.84
N LEU A 8 35.85 -19.53 8.05
CA LEU A 8 34.72 -19.29 8.93
C LEU A 8 33.43 -19.94 8.42
N ILE A 9 33.20 -19.93 7.10
CA ILE A 9 32.04 -20.55 6.48
C ILE A 9 32.08 -22.07 6.61
N ARG A 10 33.27 -22.69 6.52
CA ARG A 10 33.44 -24.14 6.76
C ARG A 10 33.07 -24.56 8.18
N LYS A 11 33.09 -23.65 9.15
CA LYS A 11 32.70 -23.92 10.54
C LYS A 11 31.17 -23.95 10.75
N ILE A 12 30.34 -23.56 9.76
CA ILE A 12 28.88 -23.42 9.93
C ILE A 12 28.23 -24.68 10.54
N ASP A 13 28.54 -25.87 10.03
CA ASP A 13 27.91 -27.11 10.53
C ASP A 13 28.38 -27.47 11.95
N ASN A 14 29.64 -27.13 12.28
CA ASN A 14 30.14 -27.26 13.65
C ASN A 14 29.41 -26.28 14.58
N ILE A 15 29.28 -25.00 14.20
CA ILE A 15 28.54 -24.01 15.00
C ILE A 15 27.07 -24.41 15.17
N ARG A 16 26.43 -24.96 14.13
CA ARG A 16 25.06 -25.48 14.22
C ARG A 16 24.90 -26.56 15.30
N SER A 17 25.94 -27.31 15.62
CA SER A 17 25.89 -28.34 16.68
C SER A 17 25.81 -27.78 18.11
N HIS A 18 26.06 -26.48 18.31
CA HIS A 18 25.97 -25.82 19.62
C HIS A 18 24.56 -25.30 19.97
N PHE A 19 23.58 -25.51 19.08
CA PHE A 19 22.19 -25.27 19.41
C PHE A 19 21.74 -26.14 20.59
N HIS A 20 21.01 -25.53 21.52
CA HIS A 20 20.46 -26.24 22.68
C HIS A 20 19.05 -25.74 23.00
N ILE A 21 18.26 -26.61 23.64
CA ILE A 21 16.88 -26.29 23.99
C ILE A 21 16.85 -25.48 25.29
N LYS A 22 16.19 -24.33 25.25
CA LYS A 22 15.94 -23.44 26.39
C LYS A 22 14.43 -23.24 26.56
N GLY A 23 13.95 -23.35 27.80
CA GLY A 23 12.51 -23.31 28.11
C GLY A 23 11.82 -24.68 28.01
N GLY A 24 10.54 -24.74 28.40
CA GLY A 24 9.74 -26.00 28.44
C GLY A 24 9.16 -26.37 29.80
N GLY A 25 9.34 -25.53 30.84
CA GLY A 25 8.69 -25.68 32.13
C GLY A 25 7.66 -24.57 32.40
N GLY A 26 6.50 -24.92 32.96
CA GLY A 26 5.51 -23.94 33.43
C GLY A 26 4.71 -23.22 32.32
N GLY A 27 4.41 -23.88 31.20
CA GLY A 27 3.57 -23.32 30.13
C GLY A 27 4.31 -22.47 29.08
N PHE A 28 5.63 -22.32 29.18
CA PHE A 28 6.43 -21.64 28.18
C PHE A 28 6.92 -22.62 27.09
N PRO A 29 6.87 -22.22 25.80
CA PRO A 29 7.34 -23.06 24.70
C PRO A 29 8.85 -23.29 24.78
N SER A 30 9.28 -24.53 24.54
CA SER A 30 10.69 -24.87 24.33
C SER A 30 11.19 -24.24 23.04
N ARG A 31 12.41 -23.70 23.05
CA ARG A 31 13.04 -23.06 21.90
C ARG A 31 14.46 -23.51 21.72
N ASN A 32 14.86 -23.61 20.46
CA ASN A 32 16.23 -23.91 20.09
C ASN A 32 17.03 -22.60 20.02
N THR A 33 18.04 -22.46 20.88
CA THR A 33 18.81 -21.22 21.08
C THR A 33 20.31 -21.46 20.91
N ILE A 34 21.03 -20.41 20.51
CA ILE A 34 22.49 -20.47 20.33
C ILE A 34 23.20 -19.19 20.77
N PHE A 35 22.49 -18.07 20.91
CA PHE A 35 23.06 -16.74 21.17
C PHE A 35 23.97 -16.66 22.42
N ASP A 36 23.76 -17.55 23.38
CA ASP A 36 24.46 -17.62 24.67
C ASP A 36 25.60 -18.66 24.70
N THR A 37 25.93 -19.30 23.56
CA THR A 37 27.09 -20.19 23.47
C THR A 37 28.37 -19.41 23.11
N PRO A 38 29.52 -19.74 23.74
CA PRO A 38 30.77 -19.06 23.45
C PRO A 38 31.27 -19.33 22.02
N GLU A 39 31.04 -20.52 21.48
CA GLU A 39 31.45 -20.88 20.11
C GLU A 39 30.73 -20.04 19.06
N PHE A 40 29.40 -19.91 19.18
CA PHE A 40 28.63 -19.04 18.29
C PHE A 40 28.99 -17.57 18.47
N SER A 41 29.16 -17.11 19.72
CA SER A 41 29.51 -15.72 20.01
C SER A 41 30.83 -15.31 19.34
N ASN A 42 31.87 -16.17 19.44
CA ASN A 42 33.16 -15.93 18.81
C ASN A 42 33.04 -15.96 17.28
N TRP A 43 32.41 -17.00 16.72
CA TRP A 43 32.20 -17.13 15.28
C TRP A 43 31.42 -15.96 14.69
N LYS A 44 30.38 -15.50 15.39
CA LYS A 44 29.55 -14.33 14.99
C LYS A 44 30.39 -13.06 14.91
N GLN A 45 31.29 -12.80 15.87
CA GLN A 45 32.15 -11.61 15.85
C GLN A 45 33.17 -11.67 14.72
N GLU A 46 33.79 -12.83 14.48
CA GLU A 46 34.74 -13.04 13.38
C GLU A 46 34.08 -12.82 12.01
N ILE A 47 32.89 -13.41 11.79
CA ILE A 47 32.12 -13.19 10.56
C ILE A 47 31.74 -11.71 10.42
N GLN A 48 31.27 -11.07 11.50
CA GLN A 48 30.86 -9.67 11.45
C GLN A 48 32.01 -8.76 11.02
N LEU A 49 33.22 -8.98 11.54
CA LEU A 49 34.40 -8.20 11.18
C LEU A 49 34.72 -8.33 9.68
N VAL A 50 34.77 -9.56 9.18
CA VAL A 50 35.11 -9.83 7.77
C VAL A 50 34.04 -9.28 6.82
N LEU A 51 32.76 -9.42 7.15
CA LEU A 51 31.68 -8.86 6.35
C LEU A 51 31.66 -7.32 6.40
N GLN A 52 31.98 -6.70 7.54
CA GLN A 52 32.04 -5.24 7.65
C GLN A 52 33.11 -4.68 6.71
N GLU A 53 34.28 -5.32 6.65
CA GLU A 53 35.37 -4.88 5.78
C GLU A 53 35.02 -5.06 4.29
N ILE A 54 34.33 -6.15 3.92
CA ILE A 54 33.80 -6.29 2.55
C ILE A 54 32.81 -5.18 2.25
N TYR A 55 31.90 -4.88 3.17
CA TYR A 55 30.92 -3.81 3.00
C TYR A 55 31.58 -2.45 2.87
N ASP A 56 32.56 -2.11 3.72
CA ASP A 56 33.25 -0.83 3.67
C ASP A 56 33.98 -0.62 2.33
N ARG A 57 34.49 -1.70 1.71
CA ARG A 57 35.13 -1.66 0.39
C ARG A 57 34.13 -1.59 -0.77
N THR A 58 33.03 -2.33 -0.68
CA THR A 58 32.15 -2.61 -1.83
C THR A 58 30.80 -1.88 -1.79
N ASN A 59 30.41 -1.41 -0.61
CA ASN A 59 29.08 -0.92 -0.28
C ASN A 59 27.96 -1.90 -0.70
N ASP A 60 28.24 -3.21 -0.69
CA ASP A 60 27.35 -4.25 -1.20
C ASP A 60 26.17 -4.49 -0.24
N LYS A 61 24.95 -4.23 -0.73
CA LYS A 61 23.72 -4.34 0.07
C LYS A 61 23.43 -5.75 0.57
N PHE A 62 23.91 -6.80 -0.12
CA PHE A 62 23.75 -8.18 0.35
C PHE A 62 24.64 -8.43 1.57
N ILE A 63 25.89 -7.98 1.55
CA ILE A 63 26.78 -8.04 2.70
C ILE A 63 26.22 -7.25 3.90
N TRP A 64 25.65 -6.05 3.65
CA TRP A 64 24.94 -5.29 4.68
C TRP A 64 23.79 -6.06 5.33
N SER A 65 22.98 -6.78 4.53
CA SER A 65 21.86 -7.56 5.09
C SER A 65 22.33 -8.65 6.06
N LEU A 66 23.47 -9.29 5.77
CA LEU A 66 24.07 -10.28 6.66
C LEU A 66 24.61 -9.65 7.95
N LEU A 67 25.19 -8.44 7.85
CA LEU A 67 25.63 -7.66 9.01
C LEU A 67 24.46 -7.31 9.95
N VAL A 68 23.30 -6.94 9.40
CA VAL A 68 22.09 -6.66 10.20
C VAL A 68 21.62 -7.91 10.96
N ILE A 69 21.62 -9.09 10.32
CA ILE A 69 21.28 -10.36 10.99
C ILE A 69 22.21 -10.60 12.18
N LEU A 70 23.52 -10.46 11.96
CA LEU A 70 24.53 -10.64 12.99
C LEU A 70 24.32 -9.69 14.17
N GLN A 71 24.07 -8.40 13.91
CA GLN A 71 24.00 -7.38 14.96
C GLN A 71 22.71 -7.42 15.79
N GLN A 72 21.56 -7.74 15.19
CA GLN A 72 20.26 -7.39 15.80
C GLN A 72 19.32 -8.56 16.12
N ARG A 73 19.61 -9.79 15.66
CA ARG A 73 18.58 -10.84 15.59
C ARG A 73 18.71 -11.98 16.61
N PHE A 74 19.88 -12.23 17.18
CA PHE A 74 20.11 -13.36 18.10
C PHE A 74 19.81 -12.98 19.56
N ASN A 75 18.68 -13.48 20.08
CA ASN A 75 18.18 -13.17 21.43
C ASN A 75 17.43 -14.36 22.09
N GLY A 76 17.50 -15.55 21.50
CA GLY A 76 16.87 -16.76 21.97
C GLY A 76 15.43 -17.01 21.50
N TRP A 77 14.79 -16.07 20.77
CA TRP A 77 13.41 -16.26 20.31
C TRP A 77 13.31 -16.96 18.96
N LYS A 78 14.20 -16.62 18.01
CA LYS A 78 14.19 -17.11 16.62
C LYS A 78 15.60 -17.43 16.13
N ASP A 79 16.50 -17.77 17.05
CA ASP A 79 17.91 -18.02 16.78
C ASP A 79 18.14 -19.03 15.65
N GLU A 80 17.42 -20.14 15.64
CA GLU A 80 17.54 -21.17 14.60
C GLU A 80 17.16 -20.66 13.21
N GLN A 81 16.07 -19.88 13.13
CA GLN A 81 15.65 -19.26 11.88
C GLN A 81 16.70 -18.29 11.35
N TYR A 82 17.19 -17.38 12.21
CA TYR A 82 18.20 -16.39 11.83
C TYR A 82 19.55 -17.00 11.52
N PHE A 83 19.92 -18.09 12.21
CA PHE A 83 21.14 -18.84 11.91
C PHE A 83 21.07 -19.49 10.52
N ASN A 84 19.94 -20.09 10.17
CA ASN A 84 19.76 -20.71 8.85
C ASN A 84 19.81 -19.67 7.71
N GLU A 85 19.21 -18.50 7.92
CA GLU A 85 19.28 -17.37 6.99
C GLU A 85 20.72 -16.87 6.81
N LEU A 86 21.42 -16.63 7.92
CA LEU A 86 22.82 -16.21 7.93
C LEU A 86 23.72 -17.24 7.23
N ALA A 87 23.56 -18.54 7.55
CA ALA A 87 24.33 -19.62 6.96
C ALA A 87 24.10 -19.72 5.44
N GLY A 88 22.85 -19.65 4.99
CA GLY A 88 22.52 -19.63 3.56
C GLY A 88 23.14 -18.43 2.84
N GLY A 89 23.07 -17.25 3.46
CA GLY A 89 23.67 -16.03 2.93
C GLY A 89 25.19 -16.12 2.80
N LEU A 90 25.86 -16.59 3.85
CA LEU A 90 27.31 -16.83 3.85
C LEU A 90 27.74 -17.83 2.77
N ILE A 91 26.99 -18.93 2.59
CA ILE A 91 27.26 -19.89 1.50
C ILE A 91 27.11 -19.21 0.14
N ALA A 92 26.13 -18.35 -0.06
CA ALA A 92 25.97 -17.59 -1.31
C ALA A 92 27.15 -16.64 -1.56
N VAL A 93 27.67 -15.98 -0.51
CA VAL A 93 28.92 -15.19 -0.59
C VAL A 93 30.09 -16.07 -1.00
N SER A 94 30.25 -17.26 -0.41
CA SER A 94 31.35 -18.18 -0.76
C SER A 94 31.31 -18.64 -2.23
N LYS A 95 30.12 -18.88 -2.78
CA LYS A 95 29.94 -19.26 -4.19
C LYS A 95 30.27 -18.13 -5.17
N ASN A 96 30.20 -16.89 -4.70
CA ASN A 96 30.45 -15.67 -5.49
C ASN A 96 31.65 -14.90 -4.95
N ILE A 97 32.62 -15.59 -4.34
CA ILE A 97 33.69 -14.96 -3.56
C ILE A 97 34.54 -14.00 -4.40
N ASP A 98 34.69 -14.26 -5.70
CA ASP A 98 35.49 -13.42 -6.60
C ASP A 98 34.86 -12.04 -6.82
N LYS A 99 33.53 -11.91 -6.73
CA LYS A 99 32.83 -10.61 -6.74
C LYS A 99 33.36 -9.68 -5.64
N TYR A 100 33.71 -10.25 -4.48
CA TYR A 100 34.06 -9.49 -3.29
C TYR A 100 35.57 -9.27 -3.10
N TYR A 101 36.39 -10.01 -3.85
CA TYR A 101 37.85 -10.04 -3.68
C TYR A 101 38.64 -9.95 -5.00
N ALA A 102 38.00 -9.64 -6.13
CA ALA A 102 38.71 -9.38 -7.39
C ALA A 102 39.71 -8.21 -7.21
N SER A 103 40.98 -8.46 -7.52
CA SER A 103 42.03 -7.43 -7.53
C SER A 103 42.04 -6.74 -8.89
N PRO A 104 42.20 -5.40 -8.97
CA PRO A 104 42.08 -4.69 -10.23
C PRO A 104 43.36 -4.88 -11.04
N LEU A 105 43.37 -5.80 -12.00
CA LEU A 105 44.34 -5.77 -13.10
C LEU A 105 43.82 -6.50 -14.35
N SER A 106 43.98 -5.80 -15.46
CA SER A 106 43.80 -6.19 -16.87
C SER A 106 42.39 -6.16 -17.46
N THR A 107 41.93 -4.95 -17.81
CA THR A 107 41.50 -4.71 -19.20
C THR A 107 41.98 -3.32 -19.64
N SER A 108 43.09 -3.31 -20.36
CA SER A 108 43.66 -2.15 -21.05
C SER A 108 43.07 -2.05 -22.45
N ASN A 109 42.28 -1.02 -22.73
CA ASN A 109 42.62 0.05 -23.68
C ASN A 109 41.42 0.98 -23.88
N LYS A 110 41.72 2.27 -23.72
CA LYS A 110 40.83 3.41 -23.71
C LYS A 110 40.16 3.64 -25.07
N THR A 111 38.86 3.91 -25.04
CA THR A 111 38.34 5.13 -25.69
C THR A 111 37.66 5.91 -24.58
N GLU A 112 37.90 7.22 -24.52
CA GLU A 112 37.42 8.10 -23.46
C GLU A 112 35.89 8.17 -23.43
N GLU A 113 35.27 7.30 -22.64
CA GLU A 113 33.92 7.55 -22.12
C GLU A 113 34.06 8.11 -20.71
N VAL A 114 33.60 9.36 -20.58
CA VAL A 114 33.35 10.05 -19.32
C VAL A 114 32.73 9.07 -18.34
N GLN A 115 33.34 8.91 -17.16
CA GLN A 115 32.78 8.16 -16.05
C GLN A 115 31.42 8.78 -15.67
N THR A 116 30.35 8.28 -16.26
CA THR A 116 29.01 8.48 -15.74
C THR A 116 28.90 7.55 -14.54
N VAL A 117 28.73 8.15 -13.37
CA VAL A 117 28.16 7.44 -12.22
C VAL A 117 26.92 6.75 -12.76
N ASN A 118 26.88 5.41 -12.74
CA ASN A 118 25.73 4.65 -13.20
C ASN A 118 24.62 4.83 -12.15
N GLN A 119 24.01 6.01 -12.12
CA GLN A 119 22.87 6.33 -11.27
C GLN A 119 21.70 5.50 -11.78
N LYS A 120 21.11 4.73 -10.87
CA LYS A 120 19.89 3.99 -11.18
C LYS A 120 18.81 4.98 -11.56
N SER A 121 18.05 4.69 -12.60
CA SER A 121 16.92 5.53 -12.96
C SER A 121 15.83 5.44 -11.87
N PRO A 122 15.14 6.56 -11.57
CA PRO A 122 14.00 6.56 -10.67
C PRO A 122 12.85 5.78 -11.33
N LYS A 123 12.07 5.06 -10.52
CA LYS A 123 10.88 4.33 -10.99
C LYS A 123 9.84 4.21 -9.88
N ILE A 124 8.56 4.35 -10.21
CA ILE A 124 7.45 4.23 -9.25
C ILE A 124 6.87 2.83 -9.30
N PHE A 125 6.65 2.25 -8.12
CA PHE A 125 5.84 1.05 -7.94
C PHE A 125 4.54 1.42 -7.20
N ILE A 126 3.38 1.05 -7.74
CA ILE A 126 2.10 1.23 -7.05
C ILE A 126 1.64 -0.08 -6.43
N SER A 127 1.73 -0.16 -5.10
CA SER A 127 1.28 -1.30 -4.30
C SER A 127 -0.14 -1.08 -3.80
N HIS A 128 -1.08 -1.93 -4.21
CA HIS A 128 -2.52 -1.79 -3.91
C HIS A 128 -3.23 -3.16 -3.92
N SER A 129 -4.47 -3.22 -3.42
CA SER A 129 -5.34 -4.39 -3.62
C SER A 129 -5.93 -4.36 -5.02
N SER A 130 -5.98 -5.52 -5.70
CA SER A 130 -6.62 -5.63 -7.02
C SER A 130 -8.10 -5.19 -7.04
N LEU A 131 -8.77 -5.21 -5.89
CA LEU A 131 -10.15 -4.72 -5.74
C LEU A 131 -10.24 -3.18 -5.80
N ASP A 132 -9.13 -2.48 -5.58
CA ASP A 132 -9.05 -1.02 -5.61
C ASP A 132 -8.55 -0.48 -6.97
N LYS A 133 -8.53 -1.34 -7.99
CA LYS A 133 -8.02 -1.03 -9.34
C LYS A 133 -8.60 0.25 -9.92
N ASP A 134 -9.88 0.51 -9.67
CA ASP A 134 -10.58 1.69 -10.19
C ASP A 134 -9.99 3.00 -9.64
N TYR A 135 -9.60 3.04 -8.36
CA TYR A 135 -8.92 4.21 -7.77
C TYR A 135 -7.52 4.36 -8.36
N VAL A 136 -6.79 3.25 -8.50
CA VAL A 136 -5.42 3.25 -9.02
C VAL A 136 -5.35 3.66 -10.48
N SER A 137 -6.34 3.29 -11.30
CA SER A 137 -6.42 3.75 -12.68
C SER A 137 -6.45 5.28 -12.80
N LYS A 138 -7.19 5.95 -11.89
CA LYS A 138 -7.27 7.42 -11.84
C LYS A 138 -5.98 8.05 -11.37
N LEU A 139 -5.26 7.40 -10.47
CA LEU A 139 -3.95 7.87 -10.06
C LEU A 139 -2.93 7.80 -11.20
N ILE A 140 -2.97 6.73 -12.01
CA ILE A 140 -2.10 6.61 -13.19
C ILE A 140 -2.45 7.67 -14.24
N GLU A 141 -3.74 7.90 -14.52
CA GLU A 141 -4.17 8.99 -15.42
C GLU A 141 -3.62 10.37 -14.97
N LEU A 142 -3.57 10.61 -13.65
CA LEU A 142 -2.95 11.81 -13.07
C LEU A 142 -1.44 11.85 -13.30
N PHE A 143 -0.74 10.72 -13.11
CA PHE A 143 0.70 10.58 -13.32
C PHE A 143 1.11 10.77 -14.78
N ASP A 144 0.35 10.22 -15.72
CA ASP A 144 0.53 10.46 -17.16
C ASP A 144 0.31 11.95 -17.46
N GLY A 145 -0.70 12.55 -16.82
CA GLY A 145 -1.00 13.96 -16.91
C GLY A 145 0.17 14.88 -16.56
N ILE A 146 1.03 14.47 -15.62
CA ILE A 146 2.23 15.23 -15.18
C ILE A 146 3.50 14.83 -15.93
N GLY A 147 3.42 13.86 -16.87
CA GLY A 147 4.50 13.51 -17.78
C GLY A 147 5.25 12.22 -17.44
N LEU A 148 4.76 11.38 -16.53
CA LEU A 148 5.25 10.02 -16.35
C LEU A 148 4.77 9.11 -17.50
N ASN A 149 5.43 7.96 -17.65
CA ASN A 149 5.11 6.94 -18.66
C ASN A 149 5.31 5.51 -18.13
N GLU A 150 5.03 4.52 -18.96
CA GLU A 150 5.11 3.09 -18.64
C GLU A 150 6.52 2.58 -18.34
N GLN A 151 7.57 3.30 -18.77
CA GLN A 151 8.95 2.95 -18.40
C GLN A 151 9.27 3.38 -16.95
N GLN A 152 8.62 4.44 -16.48
CA GLN A 152 8.85 5.08 -15.18
C GLN A 152 7.89 4.64 -14.09
N VAL A 153 6.76 4.00 -14.43
CA VAL A 153 5.76 3.52 -13.47
C VAL A 153 5.42 2.07 -13.79
N PHE A 154 5.25 1.23 -12.76
CA PHE A 154 4.63 -0.07 -12.95
C PHE A 154 3.59 -0.38 -11.85
N CYS A 155 2.55 -1.10 -12.26
CA CYS A 155 1.39 -1.48 -11.49
C CYS A 155 0.79 -2.76 -12.08
N SER A 156 0.91 -3.88 -11.36
CA SER A 156 0.58 -5.22 -11.88
C SER A 156 -0.89 -5.41 -12.29
N SER A 157 -1.82 -4.58 -11.82
CA SER A 157 -3.25 -4.72 -12.11
C SER A 157 -3.73 -3.84 -13.29
N ILE A 158 -2.88 -2.93 -13.79
CA ILE A 158 -3.26 -1.91 -14.78
C ILE A 158 -2.58 -2.23 -16.11
N THR A 159 -3.40 -2.47 -17.13
CA THR A 159 -2.93 -2.75 -18.49
C THR A 159 -2.07 -1.61 -19.01
N GLY A 160 -0.90 -1.95 -19.57
CA GLY A 160 0.08 -0.98 -20.08
C GLY A 160 1.11 -0.53 -19.04
N TYR A 161 0.88 -0.82 -17.76
CA TYR A 161 1.83 -0.62 -16.65
C TYR A 161 2.13 -1.95 -15.93
N ASP A 162 1.62 -3.06 -16.46
CA ASP A 162 1.61 -4.37 -15.85
C ASP A 162 2.96 -5.09 -15.95
N ILE A 163 3.02 -6.25 -15.33
CA ILE A 163 4.20 -7.12 -15.33
C ILE A 163 4.18 -7.94 -16.62
N PRO A 164 5.32 -8.09 -17.33
CA PRO A 164 5.39 -8.89 -18.56
C PRO A 164 4.88 -10.32 -18.37
N LEU A 165 4.30 -10.88 -19.42
CA LEU A 165 3.80 -12.26 -19.42
C LEU A 165 4.92 -13.26 -19.09
N ASN A 166 4.61 -14.25 -18.24
CA ASN A 166 5.51 -15.31 -17.76
C ASN A 166 6.57 -14.88 -16.73
N GLU A 167 6.55 -13.64 -16.26
CA GLU A 167 7.38 -13.21 -15.12
C GLU A 167 6.72 -13.58 -13.78
N ASP A 168 7.53 -13.97 -12.79
CA ASP A 168 7.08 -14.08 -11.41
C ASP A 168 7.04 -12.68 -10.77
N ILE A 169 5.95 -12.34 -10.08
CA ILE A 169 5.74 -11.00 -9.52
C ILE A 169 6.83 -10.61 -8.50
N TYR A 170 7.31 -11.55 -7.70
CA TYR A 170 8.31 -11.27 -6.67
C TYR A 170 9.70 -11.13 -7.27
N GLU A 171 10.07 -11.98 -8.23
CA GLU A 171 11.35 -11.84 -8.94
C GLU A 171 11.35 -10.57 -9.82
N TYR A 172 10.26 -10.24 -10.49
CA TYR A 172 10.14 -8.97 -11.22
C TYR A 172 10.29 -7.77 -10.30
N LEU A 173 9.56 -7.75 -9.16
CA LEU A 173 9.71 -6.70 -8.14
C LEU A 173 11.18 -6.58 -7.72
N LYS A 174 11.81 -7.68 -7.33
CA LYS A 174 13.21 -7.72 -6.90
C LYS A 174 14.16 -7.18 -7.97
N GLN A 175 13.96 -7.52 -9.25
CA GLN A 175 14.72 -6.94 -10.35
C GLN A 175 14.50 -5.43 -10.48
N GLN A 176 13.26 -4.95 -10.32
CA GLN A 176 12.99 -3.50 -10.34
C GLN A 176 13.75 -2.79 -9.20
N PHE A 177 13.76 -3.32 -7.97
CA PHE A 177 14.55 -2.76 -6.85
C PHE A 177 16.07 -2.83 -7.08
N GLN A 178 16.55 -3.85 -7.79
CA GLN A 178 17.96 -4.01 -8.12
C GLN A 178 18.42 -3.05 -9.21
N ASN A 179 17.55 -2.71 -10.17
CA ASN A 179 17.93 -1.93 -11.35
C ASN A 179 17.55 -0.44 -11.24
N HIS A 180 16.57 -0.11 -10.39
CA HIS A 180 16.01 1.24 -10.28
C HIS A 180 16.08 1.77 -8.85
N GLU A 181 16.04 3.09 -8.71
CA GLU A 181 15.70 3.77 -7.46
C GLU A 181 14.18 3.79 -7.33
N LEU A 182 13.64 2.83 -6.59
CA LEU A 182 12.20 2.67 -6.49
C LEU A 182 11.57 3.61 -5.45
N HIS A 183 10.57 4.35 -5.90
CA HIS A 183 9.61 5.05 -5.04
C HIS A 183 8.31 4.26 -4.98
N VAL A 184 7.99 3.74 -3.80
CA VAL A 184 6.82 2.91 -3.59
C VAL A 184 5.63 3.77 -3.17
N ILE A 185 4.53 3.68 -3.89
CA ILE A 185 3.27 4.33 -3.51
C ILE A 185 2.33 3.25 -3.00
N PHE A 186 2.08 3.27 -1.69
CA PHE A 186 1.14 2.37 -1.04
C PHE A 186 -0.27 2.97 -1.09
N ILE A 187 -1.20 2.25 -1.70
CA ILE A 187 -2.62 2.57 -1.72
C ILE A 187 -3.30 1.74 -0.64
N LEU A 188 -3.68 2.40 0.46
CA LEU A 188 -4.15 1.77 1.69
C LEU A 188 -5.68 1.83 1.79
N SER A 189 -6.28 0.68 2.08
CA SER A 189 -7.71 0.46 2.22
C SER A 189 -7.95 -0.78 3.08
N ASP A 190 -9.20 -1.04 3.47
CA ASP A 190 -9.55 -2.31 4.11
C ASP A 190 -9.19 -3.50 3.20
N ASN A 191 -9.50 -3.41 1.90
CA ASN A 191 -9.16 -4.42 0.89
C ASN A 191 -7.64 -4.72 0.85
N TYR A 192 -6.79 -3.70 1.04
CA TYR A 192 -5.34 -3.87 1.08
C TYR A 192 -4.89 -4.67 2.30
N TYR A 193 -5.46 -4.40 3.48
CA TYR A 193 -5.10 -5.10 4.71
C TYR A 193 -5.72 -6.50 4.81
N ASP A 194 -6.89 -6.72 4.22
CA ASP A 194 -7.58 -8.02 4.18
C ASP A 194 -6.91 -9.01 3.21
N SER A 195 -6.38 -8.51 2.09
CA SER A 195 -5.72 -9.33 1.07
C SER A 195 -4.25 -9.66 1.38
N VAL A 196 -3.63 -8.95 2.33
CA VAL A 196 -2.17 -9.02 2.54
C VAL A 196 -1.81 -9.16 4.03
N ALA A 197 -2.13 -10.31 4.59
CA ALA A 197 -1.62 -10.70 5.90
C ALA A 197 -0.09 -11.00 5.88
N CYS A 198 0.48 -11.33 4.71
CA CYS A 198 1.89 -11.78 4.63
C CYS A 198 2.92 -10.70 4.22
N MET A 199 2.56 -9.68 3.41
CA MET A 199 3.52 -8.62 3.09
C MET A 199 3.72 -7.66 4.28
N ASN A 200 2.73 -7.43 5.12
CA ASN A 200 2.88 -6.49 6.24
C ASN A 200 3.71 -7.04 7.43
N GLU A 201 3.91 -8.36 7.54
CA GLU A 201 4.63 -8.99 8.66
C GLU A 201 6.09 -9.38 8.34
N MET A 202 6.44 -9.70 7.10
CA MET A 202 7.81 -10.13 6.75
C MET A 202 8.28 -9.70 5.34
N GLY A 203 7.34 -9.50 4.41
CA GLY A 203 7.63 -9.25 2.98
C GLY A 203 7.69 -7.79 2.53
N ALA A 204 7.22 -6.81 3.30
CA ALA A 204 7.29 -5.38 2.95
C ALA A 204 8.43 -4.66 3.67
N SER A 205 9.09 -5.31 4.64
CA SER A 205 10.19 -4.70 5.40
C SER A 205 11.40 -4.34 4.53
N TRP A 206 11.59 -5.00 3.38
CA TRP A 206 12.62 -4.65 2.40
C TRP A 206 12.14 -3.56 1.42
N ILE A 207 10.85 -3.55 1.08
CA ILE A 207 10.21 -2.52 0.24
C ILE A 207 10.26 -1.15 0.96
N LEU A 208 9.95 -1.13 2.26
CA LEU A 208 9.94 0.05 3.14
C LEU A 208 11.33 0.62 3.46
N GLN A 209 12.42 -0.02 3.01
CA GLN A 209 13.77 0.55 3.06
C GLN A 209 14.01 1.61 1.97
N ASN A 210 13.08 1.73 1.02
CA ASN A 210 13.15 2.70 -0.07
C ASN A 210 12.20 3.88 0.20
N LYS A 211 12.29 4.93 -0.63
CA LYS A 211 11.37 6.07 -0.56
C LYS A 211 9.94 5.56 -0.76
N TYR A 212 9.02 5.96 0.11
CA TYR A 212 7.62 5.60 -0.06
C TYR A 212 6.65 6.73 0.31
N THR A 213 5.52 6.71 -0.37
CA THR A 213 4.37 7.58 -0.13
C THR A 213 3.16 6.71 0.20
N THR A 214 2.37 7.12 1.19
CA THR A 214 1.10 6.48 1.54
C THR A 214 -0.07 7.32 1.04
N ILE A 215 -1.00 6.69 0.32
CA ILE A 215 -2.27 7.27 -0.11
C ILE A 215 -3.38 6.41 0.51
N LEU A 216 -4.20 7.01 1.36
CA LEU A 216 -5.34 6.34 2.00
C LEU A 216 -6.58 6.57 1.13
N LEU A 217 -7.23 5.48 0.76
CA LEU A 217 -8.48 5.51 0.03
C LEU A 217 -9.64 5.99 0.92
N PRO A 218 -10.73 6.49 0.32
CA PRO A 218 -11.89 6.93 1.08
C PRO A 218 -12.42 5.86 2.03
N GLY A 219 -12.78 6.28 3.25
CA GLY A 219 -13.28 5.39 4.30
C GLY A 219 -12.19 4.71 5.15
N PHE A 220 -10.91 4.79 4.77
CA PHE A 220 -9.80 4.19 5.52
C PHE A 220 -9.06 5.21 6.40
N GLU A 221 -8.85 4.88 7.67
CA GLU A 221 -8.29 5.78 8.68
C GLU A 221 -6.81 5.50 8.99
N PHE A 222 -6.04 6.54 9.33
CA PHE A 222 -4.63 6.41 9.73
C PHE A 222 -4.41 5.45 10.90
N LYS A 223 -5.38 5.34 11.82
CA LYS A 223 -5.34 4.42 12.97
C LYS A 223 -5.46 2.95 12.57
N GLU A 224 -5.94 2.66 11.37
CA GLU A 224 -6.15 1.32 10.84
C GLU A 224 -4.90 0.76 10.15
N ILE A 225 -3.90 1.61 9.91
CA ILE A 225 -2.57 1.22 9.44
C ILE A 225 -1.91 0.32 10.49
N LYS A 226 -1.54 -0.89 10.07
CA LYS A 226 -0.92 -1.93 10.90
C LYS A 226 0.39 -2.43 10.28
N GLY A 227 1.21 -3.10 11.09
CA GLY A 227 2.44 -3.75 10.61
C GLY A 227 3.60 -2.77 10.38
N ALA A 228 4.37 -3.00 9.32
CA ALA A 228 5.63 -2.30 9.08
C ALA A 228 5.48 -0.85 8.54
N ILE A 229 4.31 -0.49 8.00
CA ILE A 229 4.06 0.87 7.50
C ILE A 229 3.89 1.81 8.70
N ASN A 230 4.63 2.92 8.72
CA ASN A 230 4.60 3.86 9.85
C ASN A 230 3.29 4.67 9.84
N PRO A 231 2.36 4.46 10.79
CA PRO A 231 1.10 5.20 10.84
C PRO A 231 1.28 6.69 11.17
N ARG A 232 2.47 7.09 11.63
CA ARG A 232 2.80 8.48 11.99
C ARG A 232 3.39 9.28 10.83
N GLN A 233 3.71 8.64 9.70
CA GLN A 233 4.16 9.36 8.52
C GLN A 233 2.99 10.08 7.86
N ILE A 234 3.17 11.36 7.53
CA ILE A 234 2.15 12.15 6.84
C ILE A 234 1.89 11.54 5.45
N GLY A 235 0.68 11.03 5.25
CA GLY A 235 0.19 10.52 3.97
C GLY A 235 -0.88 11.42 3.35
N LEU A 236 -1.29 11.09 2.13
CA LEU A 236 -2.43 11.71 1.44
C LEU A 236 -3.69 10.90 1.76
N LYS A 237 -4.67 11.47 2.46
CA LYS A 237 -5.98 10.83 2.67
C LYS A 237 -6.99 11.44 1.70
N LEU A 238 -7.54 10.63 0.80
CA LEU A 238 -8.30 11.12 -0.36
C LEU A 238 -9.69 11.68 -0.03
N ASP A 239 -10.25 11.33 1.12
CA ASP A 239 -11.53 11.84 1.63
C ASP A 239 -11.36 12.89 2.74
N ASN A 240 -10.14 13.43 2.91
CA ASN A 240 -9.90 14.55 3.81
C ASN A 240 -10.50 15.86 3.27
N GLU A 241 -10.37 16.94 4.03
CA GLU A 241 -10.79 18.27 3.59
C GLU A 241 -10.16 18.64 2.23
N LEU A 242 -10.97 19.18 1.32
CA LEU A 242 -10.62 19.38 -0.08
C LEU A 242 -9.35 20.22 -0.28
N THR A 243 -9.16 21.26 0.54
CA THR A 243 -7.97 22.12 0.50
C THR A 243 -6.72 21.34 0.89
N ASP A 244 -6.79 20.49 1.91
CA ASP A 244 -5.69 19.59 2.28
C ASP A 244 -5.37 18.58 1.16
N VAL A 245 -6.39 17.92 0.60
CA VAL A 245 -6.23 16.97 -0.53
C VAL A 245 -5.53 17.65 -1.70
N LYS A 246 -5.99 18.84 -2.10
CA LYS A 246 -5.39 19.63 -3.18
C LYS A 246 -3.95 20.02 -2.88
N ASN A 247 -3.64 20.39 -1.63
CA ASN A 247 -2.30 20.76 -1.21
C ASN A 247 -1.35 19.55 -1.27
N LYS A 248 -1.76 18.41 -0.72
CA LYS A 248 -0.98 17.16 -0.71
C LYS A 248 -0.74 16.59 -2.10
N LEU A 249 -1.73 16.65 -2.99
CA LEU A 249 -1.54 16.30 -4.40
C LEU A 249 -0.53 17.23 -5.08
N GLY A 250 -0.53 18.53 -4.74
CA GLY A 250 0.49 19.48 -5.19
C GLY A 250 1.89 19.07 -4.75
N GLN A 251 2.07 18.74 -3.46
CA GLN A 251 3.34 18.26 -2.90
C GLN A 251 3.82 16.97 -3.57
N LEU A 252 2.90 16.02 -3.80
CA LEU A 252 3.20 14.76 -4.50
C LEU A 252 3.68 15.03 -5.92
N LYS A 253 2.97 15.89 -6.67
CA LYS A 253 3.36 16.32 -8.02
C LYS A 253 4.74 16.97 -8.03
N ASP A 254 4.99 17.93 -7.14
CA ASP A 254 6.29 18.61 -7.07
C ASP A 254 7.42 17.62 -6.76
N SER A 255 7.21 16.70 -5.81
CA SER A 255 8.21 15.67 -5.48
C SER A 255 8.48 14.72 -6.64
N ILE A 256 7.46 14.30 -7.39
CA ILE A 256 7.63 13.42 -8.56
C ILE A 256 8.34 14.16 -9.69
N ILE A 257 7.97 15.42 -9.97
CA ILE A 257 8.63 16.21 -11.03
C ILE A 257 10.12 16.36 -10.74
N GLU A 258 10.48 16.66 -9.48
CA GLU A 258 11.87 16.77 -9.05
C GLU A 258 12.60 15.43 -9.16
N GLU A 259 12.01 14.36 -8.62
CA GLU A 259 12.61 13.03 -8.58
C GLU A 259 12.89 12.45 -9.98
N PHE A 260 11.98 12.68 -10.93
CA PHE A 260 12.06 12.14 -12.29
C PHE A 260 12.65 13.12 -13.30
N GLY A 261 13.02 14.33 -12.88
CA GLY A 261 13.52 15.38 -13.77
C GLY A 261 12.53 15.76 -14.87
N LEU A 262 11.22 15.74 -14.58
CA LEU A 262 10.18 15.98 -15.56
C LEU A 262 10.09 17.46 -15.94
N THR A 263 9.60 17.72 -17.14
CA THR A 263 9.26 19.09 -17.53
C THR A 263 8.11 19.59 -16.68
N ARG A 264 8.26 20.79 -16.09
CA ARG A 264 7.22 21.38 -15.26
C ARG A 264 5.92 21.54 -16.07
N ILE A 265 4.85 20.95 -15.57
CA ILE A 265 3.49 21.13 -16.09
C ILE A 265 3.01 22.57 -15.85
N ASN A 266 2.30 23.14 -16.82
CA ASN A 266 1.63 24.43 -16.68
C ASN A 266 0.57 24.36 -15.57
N ASP A 267 0.47 25.42 -14.75
CA ASP A 267 -0.42 25.44 -13.58
C ASP A 267 -1.88 25.19 -13.95
N VAL A 268 -2.42 25.79 -15.02
CA VAL A 268 -3.81 25.58 -15.46
C VAL A 268 -4.07 24.11 -15.80
N ARG A 269 -3.17 23.49 -16.58
CA ARG A 269 -3.26 22.07 -16.96
C ARG A 269 -3.13 21.15 -15.75
N TRP A 270 -2.29 21.51 -14.78
CA TRP A 270 -2.19 20.78 -13.51
C TRP A 270 -3.50 20.86 -12.73
N GLU A 271 -4.11 22.04 -12.62
CA GLU A 271 -5.37 22.19 -11.91
C GLU A 271 -6.49 21.38 -12.56
N GLU A 272 -6.57 21.36 -13.89
CA GLU A 272 -7.49 20.51 -14.64
C GLU A 272 -7.29 19.02 -14.28
N LYS A 273 -6.07 18.49 -14.42
CA LYS A 273 -5.75 17.09 -14.13
C LYS A 273 -6.02 16.71 -12.67
N ARG A 274 -5.63 17.57 -11.74
CA ARG A 274 -5.91 17.41 -10.31
C ARG A 274 -7.41 17.37 -10.03
N ASN A 275 -8.18 18.28 -10.62
CA ASN A 275 -9.62 18.34 -10.40
C ASN A 275 -10.34 17.15 -11.05
N GLU A 276 -9.90 16.68 -12.23
CA GLU A 276 -10.37 15.44 -12.87
C GLU A 276 -10.18 14.24 -11.95
N PHE A 277 -8.96 14.07 -11.41
CA PHE A 277 -8.64 13.02 -10.44
C PHE A 277 -9.56 13.09 -9.22
N ILE A 278 -9.59 14.23 -8.52
CA ILE A 278 -10.40 14.43 -7.32
C ILE A 278 -11.89 14.11 -7.58
N ASN A 279 -12.45 14.60 -8.69
CA ASN A 279 -13.84 14.35 -9.05
C ASN A 279 -14.10 12.86 -9.33
N ALA A 280 -13.15 12.16 -9.94
CA ALA A 280 -13.26 10.73 -10.17
C ALA A 280 -13.24 9.94 -8.86
N ILE A 281 -12.38 10.31 -7.91
CA ILE A 281 -12.32 9.69 -6.57
C ILE A 281 -13.63 9.90 -5.81
N TYR A 282 -14.18 11.13 -5.80
CA TYR A 282 -15.46 11.39 -5.13
C TYR A 282 -16.61 10.60 -5.75
N LYS A 283 -16.63 10.44 -7.08
CA LYS A 283 -17.63 9.59 -7.76
C LYS A 283 -17.47 8.10 -7.43
N GLN A 284 -16.24 7.62 -7.21
CA GLN A 284 -15.99 6.25 -6.78
C GLN A 284 -16.32 6.03 -5.29
N ASN A 285 -16.12 7.03 -4.43
CA ASN A 285 -16.52 6.97 -3.02
C ASN A 285 -18.05 6.88 -2.84
N THR A 286 -18.82 7.42 -3.78
CA THR A 286 -20.29 7.24 -3.78
C THR A 286 -20.73 5.81 -4.12
N ASN A 287 -19.83 4.91 -4.56
CA ASN A 287 -20.14 3.51 -4.87
C ASN A 287 -20.05 2.55 -3.66
N GLY A 288 -20.30 3.00 -2.42
CA GLY A 288 -20.32 2.05 -1.30
C GLY A 288 -20.99 2.49 -0.01
N LYS A 289 -21.01 3.78 0.32
CA LYS A 289 -21.66 4.26 1.55
C LYS A 289 -22.53 5.46 1.25
N LEU A 290 -23.85 5.24 1.33
CA LEU A 290 -24.84 6.30 1.23
C LEU A 290 -24.58 7.39 2.28
N SER A 291 -24.89 8.64 1.95
CA SER A 291 -24.91 9.72 2.96
C SER A 291 -25.81 9.36 4.16
N GLU A 292 -25.55 9.94 5.34
CA GLU A 292 -26.35 9.65 6.54
C GLU A 292 -27.85 9.90 6.33
N ASN A 293 -28.20 10.96 5.59
CA ASN A 293 -29.59 11.27 5.25
C ASN A 293 -30.19 10.24 4.28
N SER A 294 -29.44 9.81 3.27
CA SER A 294 -29.87 8.74 2.36
C SER A 294 -30.04 7.40 3.06
N GLN A 295 -29.14 7.05 3.99
CA GLN A 295 -29.28 5.86 4.83
C GLN A 295 -30.54 5.95 5.69
N TYR A 296 -30.81 7.10 6.30
CA TYR A 296 -32.00 7.30 7.12
C TYR A 296 -33.29 7.20 6.30
N LEU A 297 -33.34 7.85 5.13
CA LEU A 297 -34.46 7.78 4.20
C LEU A 297 -34.69 6.33 3.71
N LEU A 298 -33.64 5.65 3.27
CA LEU A 298 -33.72 4.26 2.79
C LEU A 298 -34.12 3.29 3.91
N LYS A 299 -33.55 3.43 5.11
CA LYS A 299 -33.90 2.59 6.27
C LYS A 299 -35.37 2.74 6.64
N THR A 300 -35.89 3.96 6.57
CA THR A 300 -37.31 4.25 6.82
C THR A 300 -38.18 3.61 5.75
N ALA A 301 -37.82 3.76 4.47
CA ALA A 301 -38.51 3.13 3.35
C ALA A 301 -38.52 1.60 3.45
N CYS A 302 -37.38 0.95 3.71
CA CYS A 302 -37.29 -0.50 3.87
C CYS A 302 -38.04 -1.04 5.11
N SER A 303 -38.34 -0.18 6.09
CA SER A 303 -39.12 -0.56 7.28
C SER A 303 -40.63 -0.35 7.09
N ASP A 304 -41.04 0.40 6.07
CA ASP A 304 -42.43 0.58 5.70
C ASP A 304 -42.93 -0.64 4.90
N PRO A 305 -44.12 -1.21 5.21
CA PRO A 305 -44.63 -2.38 4.50
C PRO A 305 -44.81 -2.20 2.98
N GLN A 306 -44.97 -0.96 2.51
CA GLN A 306 -45.11 -0.65 1.08
C GLN A 306 -43.77 -0.31 0.41
N GLY A 307 -42.69 -0.10 1.17
CA GLY A 307 -41.37 0.23 0.61
C GLY A 307 -41.36 1.49 -0.24
N THR A 308 -42.33 2.38 -0.06
CA THR A 308 -42.61 3.47 -1.00
C THR A 308 -42.22 4.83 -0.42
N ILE A 309 -41.47 5.60 -1.20
CA ILE A 309 -41.15 7.01 -0.95
C ILE A 309 -41.97 7.85 -1.93
N ILE A 310 -42.66 8.89 -1.42
CA ILE A 310 -43.46 9.80 -2.25
C ILE A 310 -42.84 11.20 -2.17
N LYS A 311 -42.57 11.79 -3.34
CA LYS A 311 -42.18 13.19 -3.50
C LYS A 311 -43.36 13.94 -4.11
N ILE A 312 -43.80 15.02 -3.45
CA ILE A 312 -44.86 15.89 -3.96
C ILE A 312 -44.35 17.33 -4.00
N GLU A 313 -44.55 17.99 -5.14
CA GLU A 313 -44.32 19.42 -5.29
C GLU A 313 -45.66 20.13 -5.41
N THR A 314 -45.91 21.08 -4.51
CA THR A 314 -47.12 21.89 -4.49
C THR A 314 -46.74 23.38 -4.47
N LEU A 315 -47.74 24.25 -4.53
CA LEU A 315 -47.54 25.70 -4.37
C LEU A 315 -46.97 26.05 -2.97
N ASP A 316 -47.23 25.22 -1.97
CA ASP A 316 -46.77 25.41 -0.59
C ASP A 316 -45.36 24.85 -0.34
N GLY A 317 -44.77 24.20 -1.35
CA GLY A 317 -43.40 23.70 -1.33
C GLY A 317 -43.27 22.21 -1.65
N THR A 318 -42.11 21.66 -1.32
CA THR A 318 -41.76 20.25 -1.57
C THR A 318 -41.97 19.42 -0.31
N SER A 319 -42.57 18.24 -0.46
CA SER A 319 -42.71 17.21 0.56
C SER A 319 -42.05 15.92 0.09
N ILE A 320 -41.40 15.22 1.01
CA ILE A 320 -40.86 13.87 0.80
C ILE A 320 -41.30 13.05 2.00
N CYS A 321 -42.09 12.00 1.76
CA CYS A 321 -42.64 11.18 2.82
C CYS A 321 -42.51 9.68 2.56
N VAL A 322 -42.45 8.92 3.66
CA VAL A 322 -42.54 7.45 3.69
C VAL A 322 -43.64 7.08 4.66
N GLY A 323 -44.73 6.51 4.16
CA GLY A 323 -45.91 6.24 4.97
C GLY A 323 -46.45 7.50 5.64
N LYS A 324 -46.26 7.64 6.96
CA LYS A 324 -46.68 8.82 7.75
C LYS A 324 -45.53 9.75 8.14
N ILE A 325 -44.29 9.41 7.78
CA ILE A 325 -43.09 10.16 8.17
C ILE A 325 -42.81 11.20 7.09
N GLU A 326 -42.86 12.48 7.47
CA GLU A 326 -42.45 13.62 6.64
C GLU A 326 -40.98 13.95 6.92
N PHE A 327 -40.17 14.05 5.87
CA PHE A 327 -38.73 14.32 5.99
C PHE A 327 -38.43 15.82 5.89
N ILE A 328 -39.14 16.54 5.02
CA ILE A 328 -38.96 17.98 4.87
C ILE A 328 -39.78 18.69 5.94
N THR A 329 -39.10 19.09 7.02
CA THR A 329 -39.74 19.75 8.18
C THR A 329 -39.81 21.27 8.05
N SER A 330 -39.09 21.85 7.09
CA SER A 330 -39.06 23.28 6.79
C SER A 330 -38.85 23.51 5.29
N GLN A 331 -39.46 24.56 4.75
CA GLN A 331 -39.31 24.97 3.35
C GLN A 331 -38.07 25.84 3.10
N GLU A 332 -37.15 25.93 4.08
CA GLU A 332 -35.83 26.51 3.85
C GLU A 332 -35.09 25.73 2.76
N ARG A 333 -34.51 26.45 1.78
CA ARG A 333 -33.91 25.80 0.61
C ARG A 333 -32.82 24.77 0.96
N ARG A 334 -32.09 24.99 2.06
CA ARG A 334 -31.07 24.06 2.54
C ARG A 334 -31.69 22.73 3.00
N GLU A 335 -32.81 22.78 3.70
CA GLU A 335 -33.52 21.58 4.18
C GLU A 335 -34.13 20.80 3.01
N VAL A 336 -34.80 21.51 2.09
CA VAL A 336 -35.37 20.90 0.88
C VAL A 336 -34.26 20.24 0.04
N ALA A 337 -33.19 20.97 -0.27
CA ALA A 337 -32.09 20.46 -1.10
C ALA A 337 -31.41 19.23 -0.48
N LYS A 338 -31.28 19.16 0.85
CA LYS A 338 -30.72 18.00 1.57
C LYS A 338 -31.50 16.72 1.27
N TRP A 339 -32.82 16.76 1.34
CA TRP A 339 -33.66 15.57 1.11
C TRP A 339 -33.84 15.26 -0.37
N GLU A 340 -33.89 16.28 -1.23
CA GLU A 340 -33.87 16.07 -2.70
C GLU A 340 -32.57 15.39 -3.16
N ASP A 341 -31.43 15.78 -2.59
CA ASP A 341 -30.13 15.17 -2.88
C ASP A 341 -30.10 13.72 -2.39
N SER A 342 -30.64 13.46 -1.19
CA SER A 342 -30.73 12.10 -0.64
C SER A 342 -31.57 11.18 -1.53
N LEU A 343 -32.74 11.63 -1.98
CA LEU A 343 -33.59 10.88 -2.90
C LEU A 343 -32.90 10.61 -4.24
N ARG A 344 -32.19 11.61 -4.77
CA ARG A 344 -31.43 11.50 -6.02
C ARG A 344 -30.26 10.51 -5.89
N GLU A 345 -29.56 10.53 -4.77
CA GLU A 345 -28.49 9.59 -4.45
C GLU A 345 -29.02 8.14 -4.45
N LEU A 346 -30.12 7.89 -3.73
CA LEU A 346 -30.75 6.56 -3.70
C LEU A 346 -31.17 6.05 -5.09
N LEU A 347 -31.74 6.93 -5.91
CA LEU A 347 -32.16 6.60 -7.27
C LEU A 347 -30.96 6.33 -8.19
N LYS A 348 -29.94 7.20 -8.14
CA LYS A 348 -28.70 7.09 -8.93
C LYS A 348 -27.97 5.77 -8.62
N GLU A 349 -27.90 5.41 -7.35
CA GLU A 349 -27.22 4.19 -6.88
C GLU A 349 -28.10 2.93 -7.02
N GLY A 350 -29.36 3.06 -7.47
CA GLY A 350 -30.26 1.94 -7.73
C GLY A 350 -30.82 1.23 -6.50
N TYR A 351 -30.77 1.87 -5.33
CA TYR A 351 -31.40 1.36 -4.10
C TYR A 351 -32.92 1.57 -4.10
N ILE A 352 -33.39 2.53 -4.90
CA ILE A 352 -34.81 2.76 -5.19
C ILE A 352 -34.97 2.91 -6.71
N GLU A 353 -36.18 2.66 -7.20
CA GLU A 353 -36.58 2.87 -8.59
C GLU A 353 -37.83 3.73 -8.67
N GLU A 354 -37.97 4.52 -9.73
CA GLU A 354 -39.16 5.33 -9.96
C GLU A 354 -40.31 4.45 -10.47
N LYS A 355 -41.50 4.64 -9.91
CA LYS A 355 -42.72 3.93 -10.32
C LYS A 355 -43.72 4.92 -10.91
N GLY A 356 -43.64 5.12 -12.22
CA GLY A 356 -44.49 6.06 -12.96
C GLY A 356 -43.67 6.89 -13.96
N THR A 357 -44.22 8.03 -14.38
CA THR A 357 -43.58 8.93 -15.35
C THR A 357 -43.47 10.37 -14.84
N LYS A 358 -43.71 10.61 -13.56
CA LYS A 358 -43.84 11.97 -12.98
C LYS A 358 -42.78 12.32 -11.95
N GLY A 359 -41.90 11.40 -11.57
CA GLY A 359 -40.89 11.61 -10.52
C GLY A 359 -41.48 11.73 -9.12
N GLU A 360 -42.71 11.24 -8.91
CA GLU A 360 -43.47 11.43 -7.67
C GLU A 360 -43.43 10.21 -6.74
N ILE A 361 -43.24 9.01 -7.28
CA ILE A 361 -43.33 7.74 -6.52
C ILE A 361 -42.06 6.93 -6.78
N PHE A 362 -41.42 6.48 -5.70
CA PHE A 362 -40.23 5.65 -5.72
C PHE A 362 -40.44 4.43 -4.84
N VAL A 363 -39.95 3.27 -5.27
CA VAL A 363 -40.06 2.00 -4.54
C VAL A 363 -38.68 1.44 -4.27
N THR A 364 -38.47 0.90 -3.07
CA THR A 364 -37.22 0.22 -2.69
C THR A 364 -36.98 -1.02 -3.52
N THR A 365 -35.78 -1.13 -4.10
CA THR A 365 -35.36 -2.31 -4.86
C THR A 365 -34.82 -3.40 -3.94
N LEU A 366 -34.60 -4.61 -4.46
CA LEU A 366 -33.92 -5.68 -3.72
C LEU A 366 -32.54 -5.22 -3.21
N LYS A 367 -31.78 -4.49 -4.03
CA LYS A 367 -30.50 -3.89 -3.67
C LYS A 367 -30.62 -2.97 -2.44
N GLY A 368 -31.70 -2.19 -2.34
CA GLY A 368 -31.99 -1.34 -1.18
C GLY A 368 -32.24 -2.12 0.10
N TYR A 369 -32.98 -3.24 0.03
CA TYR A 369 -33.24 -4.12 1.17
C TYR A 369 -31.97 -4.85 1.65
N ASP A 370 -31.17 -5.35 0.72
CA ASP A 370 -29.91 -6.05 1.02
C ASP A 370 -28.92 -5.12 1.72
N TYR A 371 -28.75 -3.89 1.21
CA TYR A 371 -27.86 -2.88 1.80
C TYR A 371 -28.20 -2.56 3.28
N ILE A 372 -29.50 -2.40 3.60
CA ILE A 372 -29.93 -2.14 4.98
C ILE A 372 -29.75 -3.38 5.88
N SER A 373 -29.89 -4.58 5.33
CA SER A 373 -29.68 -5.84 6.07
C SER A 373 -28.21 -6.03 6.43
N ASP A 374 -27.31 -5.75 5.49
CA ASP A 374 -25.87 -5.82 5.69
C ASP A 374 -25.39 -4.80 6.74
N LEU A 375 -25.91 -3.56 6.69
CA LEU A 375 -25.65 -2.54 7.71
C LEU A 375 -26.03 -2.99 9.12
N LYS A 376 -27.20 -3.63 9.30
CA LYS A 376 -27.64 -4.16 10.60
C LYS A 376 -26.73 -5.29 11.11
N SER A 377 -26.16 -6.08 10.21
CA SER A 377 -25.27 -7.19 10.58
C SER A 377 -23.90 -6.74 11.13
N VAL A 378 -23.48 -5.53 10.78
CA VAL A 378 -22.24 -4.89 11.23
C VAL A 378 -22.38 -4.29 12.64
N ASP A 379 -23.54 -3.71 12.97
CA ASP A 379 -23.79 -3.11 14.29
C ASP A 379 -23.95 -4.14 15.43
N ILE A 380 -24.25 -5.41 15.13
CA ILE A 380 -24.42 -6.48 16.13
C ILE A 380 -23.06 -7.10 16.53
N ARG A 381 -21.98 -6.83 15.79
CA ARG A 381 -20.63 -7.42 16.03
C ARG A 381 -19.66 -6.47 16.75
N LYS A 382 -20.11 -5.29 17.16
CA LYS A 382 -19.40 -4.40 18.10
C LYS A 382 -19.99 -4.54 19.48
#